data_AF-A0A8T4M6Q3-F1
#
_entry.id   AF-A0A8T4M6Q3-F1
#
_cell.length_a   1.000
_cell.length_b   1.000
_cell.length_c   1.000
_cell.angle_alpha   90.00
_cell.angle_beta   90.00
_cell.angle_gamma   90.00
#
_symmetry.space_group_name_H-M   'P 1'
#
loop_
_entity.id
_entity.type
_entity.pdbx_description
1 polymer ?
#
loop_
_entity_poly.entity_id
_entity_poly.type
_entity_poly.pdbx_seq_one_letter_code
_entity_poly.pdbx_strand_id
1 'polypeptide(L)'
;MAKYMVDFQDKKAVVIDLDSRKPQAEIQYPELADEVTIPIRYKIVTDGNGLAGMISSYLPERNRVMLSHNGSTVNLVIEGNNRLRLKTGTRQYDIGRVGLEDLAVGEAEKQKESGFSHGYKLRSPEETGSLSFYERDGGQRAVLVTGDSPFMPFLPVALFDKINKDLEGKTVKKAIPQREALITTKVVEEQGAFARFVKERFKPRMLQKVFAYQDQNGEKDRLFEYLDSGLRPVILNGPTGNGKTVLARDYANARGLPYYFDTGSSSFRLSTAIGKFVPAAEGPTFSPGSLTLAAIHGGLYVLEEMPPIPQDELTGLNMFLETGELPLITQFGHETLTAHPNFRLVSTGNFHSAYTTNELNDALLQRFSQIKMGYPTRENTTDILLARAPGLDYETAELITKVTAEMRDESRSFSKDLGLKGPVEVAQRIMSGTEIPLRSLFEESVVNPITTYENDVDSGNGRLHSKLMKILDKYGV
;
A
#
# COMPACT_ATOMS: atom_id res chain seq x y z
N MET A 1 -36.77 0.28 17.26
CA MET A 1 -35.70 1.28 17.37
C MET A 1 -34.65 0.75 18.32
N ALA A 2 -33.48 0.44 17.80
CA ALA A 2 -32.35 0.02 18.62
C ALA A 2 -31.65 1.25 19.23
N LYS A 3 -31.11 1.10 20.45
CA LYS A 3 -30.41 2.17 21.16
C LYS A 3 -29.02 1.72 21.55
N TYR A 4 -28.03 2.53 21.20
CA TYR A 4 -26.63 2.27 21.49
C TYR A 4 -26.02 3.45 22.23
N MET A 5 -25.17 3.16 23.20
CA MET A 5 -24.33 4.15 23.87
C MET A 5 -22.91 4.02 23.33
N VAL A 6 -22.32 5.15 22.94
CA VAL A 6 -20.90 5.28 22.63
C VAL A 6 -20.23 5.95 23.83
N ASP A 7 -19.48 5.17 24.59
CA ASP A 7 -18.72 5.63 25.75
C ASP A 7 -17.29 5.96 25.32
N PHE A 8 -16.94 7.25 25.36
CA PHE A 8 -15.60 7.71 24.98
C PHE A 8 -14.68 7.67 26.20
N GLN A 9 -13.63 6.87 26.12
CA GLN A 9 -12.60 6.69 27.13
C GLN A 9 -11.25 7.16 26.59
N ASP A 10 -10.24 7.26 27.44
CA ASP A 10 -8.90 7.60 26.98
C ASP A 10 -8.40 6.57 25.94
N LYS A 11 -8.08 7.06 24.74
CA LYS A 11 -7.58 6.29 23.57
C LYS A 11 -8.56 5.27 22.95
N LYS A 12 -9.81 5.19 23.42
CA LYS A 12 -10.81 4.27 22.87
C LYS A 12 -12.26 4.71 23.05
N ALA A 13 -13.16 4.18 22.21
CA ALA A 13 -14.60 4.32 22.36
C ALA A 13 -15.25 2.93 22.34
N VAL A 14 -16.20 2.69 23.24
CA VAL A 14 -16.92 1.41 23.33
C VAL A 14 -18.39 1.64 22.97
N VAL A 15 -18.89 0.85 22.02
CA VAL A 15 -20.29 0.85 21.61
C VAL A 15 -21.02 -0.22 22.40
N ILE A 16 -22.04 0.16 23.14
CA ILE A 16 -22.81 -0.71 24.04
C ILE A 16 -24.27 -0.67 23.61
N ASP A 17 -24.85 -1.84 23.35
CA ASP A 17 -26.30 -1.96 23.17
C ASP A 17 -26.99 -1.73 24.52
N LEU A 18 -27.89 -0.75 24.59
CA LEU A 18 -28.55 -0.36 25.84
C LEU A 18 -29.61 -1.36 26.32
N ASP A 19 -30.16 -2.18 25.42
CA ASP A 19 -31.15 -3.20 25.78
C ASP A 19 -30.44 -4.45 26.33
N SER A 20 -29.42 -4.95 25.63
CA SER A 20 -28.67 -6.14 26.06
C SER A 20 -27.54 -5.85 27.07
N ARG A 21 -27.14 -4.58 27.21
CA ARG A 21 -25.97 -4.10 27.99
C ARG A 21 -24.65 -4.76 27.61
N LYS A 22 -24.54 -5.31 26.39
CA LYS A 22 -23.32 -5.95 25.90
C LYS A 22 -22.53 -5.00 25.00
N PRO A 23 -21.19 -5.01 25.08
CA PRO A 23 -20.37 -4.32 24.10
C PRO A 23 -20.60 -4.95 22.71
N GLN A 24 -20.70 -4.11 21.69
CA GLN A 24 -20.91 -4.48 20.29
C GLN A 24 -19.70 -4.10 19.42
N ALA A 25 -18.96 -3.06 19.80
CA ALA A 25 -17.74 -2.65 19.13
C ALA A 25 -16.80 -1.89 20.08
N GLU A 26 -15.48 -2.01 19.84
CA GLU A 26 -14.45 -1.15 20.43
C GLU A 26 -13.71 -0.41 19.32
N ILE A 27 -13.44 0.88 19.49
CA ILE A 27 -12.73 1.73 18.54
C ILE A 27 -11.50 2.31 19.22
N GLN A 28 -10.30 2.03 18.71
CA GLN A 28 -9.05 2.58 19.21
C GLN A 28 -8.60 3.74 18.32
N TYR A 29 -8.35 4.90 18.92
CA TYR A 29 -7.89 6.11 18.22
C TYR A 29 -6.62 6.68 18.86
N PRO A 30 -5.68 7.24 18.07
CA PRO A 30 -4.41 7.71 18.58
C PRO A 30 -4.55 9.02 19.38
N GLU A 31 -3.60 9.26 20.28
CA GLU A 31 -3.49 10.51 21.02
C GLU A 31 -3.04 11.64 20.09
N LEU A 32 -3.68 12.81 20.21
CA LEU A 32 -3.37 13.96 19.37
C LEU A 32 -2.36 14.87 20.10
N ALA A 33 -1.17 15.05 19.53
CA ALA A 33 -0.17 16.00 20.02
C ALA A 33 -0.62 17.46 19.82
N ASP A 34 0.00 18.42 20.52
CA ASP A 34 -0.30 19.86 20.40
C ASP A 34 -0.12 20.41 18.98
N GLU A 35 0.78 19.78 18.21
CA GLU A 35 0.99 20.01 16.79
C GLU A 35 0.66 18.74 16.00
N VAL A 36 -0.26 18.84 15.02
CA VAL A 36 -0.78 17.66 14.29
C VAL A 36 -0.44 17.73 12.78
N THR A 37 0.09 16.63 12.23
CA THR A 37 0.33 16.38 10.80
C THR A 37 -0.52 15.17 10.36
N ILE A 38 -1.44 15.30 9.39
CA ILE A 38 -2.62 14.39 9.30
C ILE A 38 -2.59 13.56 8.01
N PRO A 39 -2.64 12.20 8.09
CA PRO A 39 -3.87 11.40 8.30
C PRO A 39 -3.92 10.54 9.60
N ILE A 40 -5.09 10.47 10.24
CA ILE A 40 -5.37 9.68 11.44
C ILE A 40 -6.00 8.34 11.06
N ARG A 41 -5.45 7.23 11.55
CA ARG A 41 -6.01 5.87 11.41
C ARG A 41 -6.52 5.38 12.75
N TYR A 42 -7.64 4.67 12.74
CA TYR A 42 -8.24 4.08 13.92
C TYR A 42 -8.62 2.63 13.63
N LYS A 43 -8.61 1.79 14.67
CA LYS A 43 -8.91 0.36 14.57
C LYS A 43 -10.23 0.09 15.26
N ILE A 44 -11.19 -0.50 14.56
CA ILE A 44 -12.46 -0.93 15.14
C ILE A 44 -12.40 -2.44 15.35
N VAL A 45 -12.89 -2.96 16.47
CA VAL A 45 -12.96 -4.39 16.76
C VAL A 45 -14.41 -4.72 17.07
N THR A 46 -15.00 -5.60 16.27
CA THR A 46 -16.37 -6.13 16.45
C THR A 46 -16.29 -7.64 16.57
N ASP A 47 -16.80 -8.24 17.65
CA ASP A 47 -16.94 -9.70 17.85
C ASP A 47 -15.79 -10.57 17.27
N GLY A 48 -14.53 -10.18 17.54
CA GLY A 48 -13.32 -10.92 17.13
C GLY A 48 -12.81 -10.67 15.71
N ASN A 49 -13.56 -9.97 14.86
CA ASN A 49 -13.12 -9.53 13.54
C ASN A 49 -12.67 -8.05 13.61
N GLY A 50 -11.37 -7.84 13.62
CA GLY A 50 -10.78 -6.49 13.58
C GLY A 50 -11.02 -5.79 12.25
N LEU A 51 -11.10 -4.47 12.30
CA LEU A 51 -11.42 -3.56 11.22
C LEU A 51 -10.48 -2.36 11.27
N ALA A 52 -10.05 -1.86 10.12
CA ALA A 52 -9.25 -0.64 10.02
C ALA A 52 -10.09 0.46 9.36
N GLY A 53 -10.22 1.62 10.03
CA GLY A 53 -10.84 2.82 9.47
C GLY A 53 -9.83 3.97 9.40
N MET A 54 -10.10 4.94 8.52
CA MET A 54 -9.16 6.02 8.24
C MET A 54 -9.90 7.35 8.07
N ILE A 55 -9.39 8.41 8.71
CA ILE A 55 -9.81 9.78 8.41
C ILE A 55 -8.87 10.34 7.36
N SER A 56 -9.39 10.59 6.16
CA SER A 56 -8.66 11.25 5.08
C SER A 56 -9.04 12.73 5.06
N SER A 57 -8.04 13.58 5.33
CA SER A 57 -8.06 15.06 5.26
C SER A 57 -8.76 15.82 6.40
N TYR A 58 -8.06 16.84 6.90
CA TYR A 58 -8.51 17.71 7.98
C TYR A 58 -8.08 19.16 7.65
N LEU A 59 -8.73 19.76 6.65
CA LEU A 59 -8.73 21.20 6.33
C LEU A 59 -10.05 21.55 5.60
N PRO A 60 -10.55 22.80 5.70
CA PRO A 60 -11.98 23.13 5.77
C PRO A 60 -12.86 22.80 4.55
N GLU A 61 -12.27 22.45 3.41
CA GLU A 61 -13.03 22.44 2.15
C GLU A 61 -13.43 21.04 1.65
N ARG A 62 -12.87 19.93 2.18
CA ARG A 62 -13.16 18.56 1.69
C ARG A 62 -12.97 17.43 2.73
N ASN A 63 -13.45 17.60 3.96
CA ASN A 63 -13.30 16.58 5.01
C ASN A 63 -14.04 15.26 4.67
N ARG A 64 -13.36 14.12 4.84
CA ARG A 64 -13.94 12.76 4.72
C ARG A 64 -13.55 11.86 5.89
N VAL A 65 -14.54 11.26 6.56
CA VAL A 65 -14.31 10.17 7.52
C VAL A 65 -14.76 8.86 6.87
N MET A 66 -13.86 7.90 6.74
CA MET A 66 -14.11 6.64 6.05
C MET A 66 -14.00 5.44 7.01
N LEU A 67 -15.11 4.71 7.14
CA LEU A 67 -15.14 3.39 7.80
C LEU A 67 -15.34 2.29 6.76
N SER A 68 -14.52 1.25 6.80
CA SER A 68 -14.68 0.09 5.90
C SER A 68 -14.91 -1.19 6.71
N HIS A 69 -16.08 -1.82 6.58
CA HIS A 69 -16.47 -3.07 7.28
C HIS A 69 -16.97 -4.13 6.30
N ASN A 70 -16.40 -5.33 6.32
CA ASN A 70 -16.85 -6.48 5.51
C ASN A 70 -17.10 -6.13 4.03
N GLY A 71 -16.20 -5.34 3.43
CA GLY A 71 -16.32 -4.87 2.03
C GLY A 71 -17.28 -3.69 1.81
N SER A 72 -18.02 -3.26 2.83
CA SER A 72 -18.87 -2.06 2.81
C SER A 72 -18.10 -0.85 3.31
N THR A 73 -18.15 0.26 2.57
CA THR A 73 -17.54 1.53 2.98
C THR A 73 -18.61 2.56 3.32
N VAL A 74 -18.42 3.21 4.46
CA VAL A 74 -19.23 4.31 4.97
C VAL A 74 -18.37 5.58 4.93
N ASN A 75 -18.85 6.58 4.22
CA ASN A 75 -18.18 7.85 4.00
C ASN A 75 -19.02 8.98 4.59
N LEU A 76 -18.51 9.63 5.62
CA LEU A 76 -19.02 10.92 6.05
C LEU A 76 -18.28 12.01 5.26
N VAL A 77 -19.03 12.77 4.46
CA VAL A 77 -18.54 13.87 3.64
C VAL A 77 -19.05 15.17 4.22
N ILE A 78 -18.17 16.17 4.29
CA ILE A 78 -18.55 17.53 4.67
C ILE A 78 -18.69 18.35 3.40
N GLU A 79 -19.90 18.83 3.17
CA GLU A 79 -20.24 19.73 2.08
C GLU A 79 -20.18 21.18 2.59
N GLY A 80 -19.80 22.11 1.70
CA GLY A 80 -19.67 23.53 2.04
C GLY A 80 -20.88 24.06 2.82
N ASN A 81 -20.63 25.00 3.75
CA ASN A 81 -21.57 25.50 4.78
C ASN A 81 -21.85 24.52 5.95
N ASN A 82 -20.85 23.74 6.40
CA ASN A 82 -20.96 22.82 7.56
C ASN A 82 -22.08 21.78 7.43
N ARG A 83 -22.49 21.43 6.20
CA ARG A 83 -23.47 20.37 5.99
C ARG A 83 -22.78 19.03 5.96
N LEU A 84 -23.19 18.13 6.84
CA LEU A 84 -22.66 16.78 6.90
C LEU A 84 -23.56 15.84 6.08
N ARG A 85 -22.95 14.96 5.29
CA ARG A 85 -23.64 13.93 4.51
C ARG A 85 -22.97 12.58 4.71
N LEU A 86 -23.75 11.58 5.08
CA LEU A 86 -23.27 10.21 5.24
C LEU A 86 -23.67 9.37 4.02
N LYS A 87 -22.71 8.70 3.39
CA LYS A 87 -22.92 7.79 2.28
C LYS A 87 -22.48 6.38 2.67
N THR A 88 -23.35 5.41 2.51
CA THR A 88 -23.04 3.98 2.65
C THR A 88 -23.40 3.32 1.34
N GLY A 89 -22.58 2.45 0.73
CA GLY A 89 -22.91 1.64 -0.47
C GLY A 89 -24.09 2.13 -1.35
N THR A 90 -25.34 1.84 -0.94
CA THR A 90 -26.59 2.18 -1.62
C THR A 90 -27.45 3.31 -1.00
N ARG A 91 -27.10 3.84 0.19
CA ARG A 91 -27.90 4.84 0.94
C ARG A 91 -27.15 6.14 1.19
N GLN A 92 -27.91 7.23 1.29
CA GLN A 92 -27.42 8.55 1.62
C GLN A 92 -28.28 9.15 2.74
N TYR A 93 -27.62 9.72 3.75
CA TYR A 93 -28.26 10.43 4.85
C TYR A 93 -27.78 11.87 4.88
N ASP A 94 -28.72 12.80 4.93
CA ASP A 94 -28.45 14.19 5.27
C ASP A 94 -28.46 14.34 6.79
N ILE A 95 -27.48 15.08 7.31
CA ILE A 95 -27.31 15.24 8.75
C ILE A 95 -27.56 16.71 9.12
N GLY A 96 -28.53 16.93 10.00
CA GLY A 96 -28.78 18.24 10.61
C GLY A 96 -28.30 18.26 12.06
N ARG A 97 -27.60 19.32 12.47
CA ARG A 97 -27.29 19.56 13.89
C ARG A 97 -28.57 19.94 14.64
N VAL A 98 -28.67 19.54 15.89
CA VAL A 98 -29.79 19.81 16.81
C VAL A 98 -29.21 20.35 18.12
N GLY A 99 -29.61 21.55 18.51
CA GLY A 99 -29.31 22.15 19.81
C GLY A 99 -30.48 22.03 20.79
N LEU A 100 -30.31 22.57 22.01
CA LEU A 100 -31.40 22.64 23.00
C LEU A 100 -32.53 23.58 22.51
N GLU A 101 -32.16 24.61 21.77
CA GLU A 101 -33.03 25.59 21.13
C GLU A 101 -33.97 24.99 20.07
N ASP A 102 -33.62 23.81 19.53
CA ASP A 102 -34.41 23.10 18.53
C ASP A 102 -35.41 22.11 19.17
N LEU A 103 -35.38 21.95 20.50
CA LEU A 103 -36.24 21.04 21.25
C LEU A 103 -37.44 21.77 21.86
N ALA A 104 -38.53 21.04 22.11
CA ALA A 104 -39.66 21.59 22.84
C ALA A 104 -39.25 21.97 24.27
N VAL A 105 -39.81 23.06 24.83
CA VAL A 105 -39.37 23.66 26.12
C VAL A 105 -39.23 22.64 27.26
N GLY A 106 -40.24 21.78 27.47
CA GLY A 106 -40.18 20.75 28.52
C GLY A 106 -39.25 19.57 28.23
N GLU A 107 -38.87 19.34 26.97
CA GLU A 107 -37.84 18.38 26.58
C GLU A 107 -36.44 18.97 26.74
N ALA A 108 -36.27 20.25 26.36
CA ALA A 108 -35.03 21.00 26.54
C ALA A 108 -34.63 21.10 28.02
N GLU A 109 -35.57 21.35 28.93
CA GLU A 109 -35.30 21.38 30.37
C GLU A 109 -34.77 20.02 30.89
N LYS A 110 -35.42 18.92 30.51
CA LYS A 110 -34.99 17.56 30.88
C LYS A 110 -33.64 17.17 30.28
N GLN A 111 -33.39 17.54 29.03
CA GLN A 111 -32.12 17.30 28.33
C GLN A 111 -30.99 18.13 28.94
N LYS A 112 -31.28 19.37 29.36
CA LYS A 112 -30.33 20.23 30.05
C LYS A 112 -29.91 19.64 31.39
N GLU A 113 -30.85 19.10 32.18
CA GLU A 113 -30.56 18.42 33.44
C GLU A 113 -29.74 17.13 33.27
N SER A 114 -29.86 16.45 32.12
CA SER A 114 -29.11 15.23 31.83
C SER A 114 -27.69 15.47 31.29
N GLY A 115 -27.30 16.74 31.12
CA GLY A 115 -25.98 17.13 30.60
C GLY A 115 -25.88 17.09 29.08
N PHE A 116 -27.01 17.18 28.35
CA PHE A 116 -27.00 17.26 26.89
C PHE A 116 -26.17 18.45 26.40
N SER A 117 -25.30 18.22 25.42
CA SER A 117 -24.51 19.26 24.76
C SER A 117 -25.08 19.64 23.40
N HIS A 118 -25.18 18.67 22.49
CA HIS A 118 -25.76 18.82 21.15
C HIS A 118 -26.12 17.46 20.55
N GLY A 119 -26.83 17.46 19.44
CA GLY A 119 -27.16 16.25 18.70
C GLY A 119 -27.12 16.41 17.19
N TYR A 120 -27.34 15.30 16.51
CA TYR A 120 -27.47 15.20 15.06
C TYR A 120 -28.70 14.38 14.70
N LYS A 121 -29.50 14.88 13.76
CA LYS A 121 -30.61 14.17 13.16
C LYS A 121 -30.19 13.69 11.77
N LEU A 122 -30.28 12.38 11.55
CA LEU A 122 -29.85 11.68 10.36
C LEU A 122 -31.11 11.33 9.55
N ARG A 123 -31.21 11.82 8.31
CA ARG A 123 -32.39 11.63 7.46
C ARG A 123 -32.01 10.99 6.14
N SER A 124 -32.62 9.87 5.80
CA SER A 124 -32.67 9.32 4.43
C SER A 124 -34.13 9.23 3.95
N PRO A 125 -34.38 8.98 2.66
CA PRO A 125 -35.74 8.81 2.14
C PRO A 125 -36.55 7.69 2.82
N GLU A 126 -35.87 6.67 3.38
CA GLU A 126 -36.51 5.46 3.92
C GLU A 126 -36.30 5.28 5.43
N GLU A 127 -35.38 6.03 6.06
CA GLU A 127 -34.99 5.81 7.43
C GLU A 127 -34.55 7.10 8.15
N THR A 128 -34.80 7.16 9.46
CA THR A 128 -34.35 8.26 10.32
C THR A 128 -33.60 7.72 11.53
N GLY A 129 -32.52 8.40 11.92
CA GLY A 129 -31.75 8.11 13.12
C GLY A 129 -31.37 9.39 13.86
N SER A 130 -30.93 9.27 15.10
CA SER A 130 -30.46 10.43 15.88
C SER A 130 -29.27 10.06 16.74
N LEU A 131 -28.32 10.98 16.86
CA LEU A 131 -27.16 10.86 17.74
C LEU A 131 -27.16 12.05 18.70
N SER A 132 -27.18 11.81 20.00
CA SER A 132 -27.21 12.87 21.03
C SER A 132 -25.99 12.77 21.92
N PHE A 133 -25.30 13.88 22.17
CA PHE A 133 -24.11 13.94 23.00
C PHE A 133 -24.42 14.52 24.37
N TYR A 134 -23.76 13.95 25.38
CA TYR A 134 -23.91 14.31 26.78
C TYR A 134 -22.53 14.46 27.41
N GLU A 135 -22.38 15.49 28.24
CA GLU A 135 -21.16 15.80 28.97
C GLU A 135 -21.43 15.75 30.47
N ARG A 136 -20.68 14.89 31.17
CA ARG A 136 -20.82 14.73 32.62
C ARG A 136 -19.51 14.27 33.23
N ASP A 137 -19.14 14.87 34.36
CA ASP A 137 -17.94 14.50 35.13
C ASP A 137 -16.64 14.47 34.30
N GLY A 138 -16.52 15.35 33.29
CA GLY A 138 -15.36 15.44 32.40
C GLY A 138 -15.32 14.41 31.26
N GLY A 139 -16.29 13.51 31.18
CA GLY A 139 -16.44 12.54 30.09
C GLY A 139 -17.51 12.93 29.07
N GLN A 140 -17.31 12.53 27.80
CA GLN A 140 -18.30 12.66 26.73
C GLN A 140 -18.93 11.29 26.46
N ARG A 141 -20.24 11.25 26.29
CA ARG A 141 -20.98 10.06 25.82
C ARG A 141 -21.89 10.45 24.68
N ALA A 142 -22.13 9.54 23.76
CA ALA A 142 -23.17 9.70 22.75
C ALA A 142 -24.21 8.58 22.83
N VAL A 143 -25.47 8.94 22.63
CA VAL A 143 -26.58 7.98 22.50
C VAL A 143 -27.04 8.00 21.06
N LEU A 144 -26.88 6.87 20.38
CA LEU A 144 -27.34 6.62 19.03
C LEU A 144 -28.68 5.88 19.10
N VAL A 145 -29.68 6.42 18.43
CA VAL A 145 -30.97 5.79 18.22
C VAL A 145 -31.12 5.52 16.73
N THR A 146 -31.28 4.25 16.36
CA THR A 146 -31.52 3.82 14.98
C THR A 146 -32.90 3.20 14.85
N GLY A 147 -33.43 3.19 13.63
CA GLY A 147 -34.62 2.42 13.27
C GLY A 147 -34.31 0.92 13.30
N ASP A 148 -34.39 0.28 12.14
CA ASP A 148 -34.00 -1.12 11.93
C ASP A 148 -32.56 -1.24 11.38
N SER A 149 -31.89 -0.12 11.08
CA SER A 149 -30.49 -0.16 10.64
C SER A 149 -29.51 -0.49 11.75
N PRO A 150 -28.39 -1.17 11.38
CA PRO A 150 -27.26 -1.36 12.27
C PRO A 150 -26.64 -0.02 12.69
N PHE A 151 -25.91 0.00 13.80
CA PHE A 151 -25.23 1.20 14.31
C PHE A 151 -24.03 1.65 13.47
N MET A 152 -23.37 0.70 12.78
CA MET A 152 -22.11 0.91 12.06
C MET A 152 -22.09 2.09 11.07
N PRO A 153 -23.13 2.32 10.24
CA PRO A 153 -23.27 3.50 9.40
C PRO A 153 -23.07 4.83 10.12
N PHE A 154 -23.49 4.94 11.39
CA PHE A 154 -23.58 6.23 12.08
C PHE A 154 -22.38 6.55 12.96
N LEU A 155 -21.48 5.58 13.19
CA LEU A 155 -20.24 5.76 13.94
C LEU A 155 -19.28 6.85 13.39
N PRO A 156 -19.14 7.11 12.08
CA PRO A 156 -18.25 8.16 11.61
C PRO A 156 -18.65 9.54 12.13
N VAL A 157 -19.95 9.76 12.36
CA VAL A 157 -20.49 11.03 12.88
C VAL A 157 -20.05 11.22 14.33
N ALA A 158 -20.10 10.15 15.13
CA ALA A 158 -19.66 10.16 16.51
C ALA A 158 -18.14 10.42 16.64
N LEU A 159 -17.34 9.76 15.80
CA LEU A 159 -15.87 9.92 15.79
C LEU A 159 -15.44 11.29 15.27
N PHE A 160 -16.11 11.79 14.23
CA PHE A 160 -15.85 13.13 13.69
C PHE A 160 -16.01 14.21 14.75
N ASP A 161 -17.09 14.14 15.51
CA ASP A 161 -17.40 15.10 16.57
C ASP A 161 -16.34 15.08 17.68
N LYS A 162 -16.02 13.90 18.19
CA LYS A 162 -14.99 13.70 19.21
C LYS A 162 -13.63 14.25 18.77
N ILE A 163 -13.22 13.96 17.54
CA ILE A 163 -11.92 14.40 17.01
C ILE A 163 -11.87 15.90 16.81
N ASN A 164 -12.97 16.53 16.37
CA ASN A 164 -13.03 17.99 16.29
C ASN A 164 -12.85 18.60 17.67
N LYS A 165 -13.54 18.07 18.68
CA LYS A 165 -13.38 18.54 20.06
C LYS A 165 -11.93 18.40 20.55
N ASP A 166 -11.29 17.27 20.28
CA ASP A 166 -9.90 17.03 20.71
C ASP A 166 -8.85 17.88 19.96
N LEU A 167 -9.24 18.48 18.84
CA LEU A 167 -8.44 19.39 18.04
C LEU A 167 -8.69 20.86 18.37
N GLU A 168 -9.72 21.19 19.15
CA GLU A 168 -9.94 22.55 19.65
C GLU A 168 -8.69 23.03 20.42
N GLY A 169 -8.09 24.13 19.95
CA GLY A 169 -6.88 24.71 20.55
C GLY A 169 -5.55 24.11 20.07
N LYS A 170 -5.54 23.10 19.20
CA LYS A 170 -4.31 22.49 18.64
C LYS A 170 -3.94 23.08 17.27
N THR A 171 -2.64 23.07 16.94
CA THR A 171 -2.14 23.65 15.69
C THR A 171 -1.92 22.57 14.62
N VAL A 172 -2.57 22.70 13.45
CA VAL A 172 -2.44 21.75 12.33
C VAL A 172 -1.37 22.25 11.35
N LYS A 173 -0.24 21.54 11.20
CA LYS A 173 0.92 21.99 10.40
C LYS A 173 0.89 21.56 8.93
N LYS A 174 0.30 20.39 8.60
CA LYS A 174 0.18 19.91 7.21
C LYS A 174 -0.79 18.71 7.12
N ALA A 175 -1.82 18.80 6.28
CA ALA A 175 -2.59 17.63 5.87
C ALA A 175 -1.84 16.95 4.72
N ILE A 176 -1.28 15.76 4.94
CA ILE A 176 -0.70 14.95 3.87
C ILE A 176 -1.86 14.13 3.28
N PRO A 177 -2.26 14.35 2.01
CA PRO A 177 -3.30 13.54 1.41
C PRO A 177 -2.76 12.12 1.22
N GLN A 178 -3.20 11.17 2.06
CA GLN A 178 -3.16 9.77 1.67
C GLN A 178 -4.18 9.59 0.54
N ARG A 179 -3.69 9.66 -0.71
CA ARG A 179 -4.49 9.43 -1.92
C ARG A 179 -4.98 7.98 -1.89
N GLU A 180 -6.31 7.86 -1.86
CA GLU A 180 -7.09 6.63 -1.82
C GLU A 180 -6.66 5.64 -2.91
N ALA A 181 -6.53 4.38 -2.50
CA ALA A 181 -6.50 3.24 -3.40
C ALA A 181 -7.72 3.31 -4.33
N LEU A 182 -7.47 3.48 -5.64
CA LEU A 182 -8.43 3.23 -6.70
C LEU A 182 -8.77 1.73 -6.72
N ILE A 183 -9.67 1.30 -5.84
CA ILE A 183 -10.55 0.18 -6.14
C ILE A 183 -11.88 0.78 -6.58
N THR A 184 -11.90 1.32 -7.79
CA THR A 184 -13.16 1.50 -8.52
C THR A 184 -13.67 0.12 -8.88
N THR A 185 -14.49 -0.48 -8.01
CA THR A 185 -15.51 -1.44 -8.47
C THR A 185 -16.54 -0.65 -9.29
N LYS A 186 -16.17 -0.29 -10.53
CA LYS A 186 -17.18 -0.30 -11.57
C LYS A 186 -17.64 -1.75 -11.68
N VAL A 187 -18.95 -1.96 -11.63
CA VAL A 187 -19.59 -3.24 -11.93
C VAL A 187 -18.90 -3.80 -13.16
N VAL A 188 -18.17 -4.90 -12.97
CA VAL A 188 -17.51 -5.62 -14.05
C VAL A 188 -18.66 -6.27 -14.82
N GLU A 189 -18.86 -5.82 -16.06
CA GLU A 189 -19.63 -6.54 -17.09
C GLU A 189 -19.28 -8.03 -17.03
N GLU A 190 -20.27 -8.89 -17.27
CA GLU A 190 -20.18 -10.35 -17.16
C GLU A 190 -18.87 -10.91 -17.75
N GLN A 191 -17.83 -11.07 -16.93
CA GLN A 191 -16.64 -11.79 -17.36
C GLN A 191 -17.04 -13.25 -17.57
N GLY A 192 -16.49 -13.86 -18.62
CA GLY A 192 -16.79 -15.21 -19.07
C GLY A 192 -16.66 -16.30 -18.01
N ALA A 193 -17.05 -17.52 -18.36
CA ALA A 193 -17.11 -18.66 -17.44
C ALA A 193 -15.77 -18.91 -16.73
N PHE A 194 -14.64 -18.72 -17.43
CA PHE A 194 -13.33 -18.89 -16.84
C PHE A 194 -13.00 -17.86 -15.74
N ALA A 195 -13.37 -16.59 -15.89
CA ALA A 195 -13.09 -15.59 -14.87
C ALA A 195 -13.86 -15.86 -13.56
N ARG A 196 -15.10 -16.34 -13.67
CA ARG A 196 -15.88 -16.81 -12.51
C ARG A 196 -15.21 -18.01 -11.85
N PHE A 197 -14.82 -19.01 -12.64
CA PHE A 197 -14.06 -20.17 -12.17
C PHE A 197 -12.80 -19.76 -11.39
N VAL A 198 -12.04 -18.78 -11.90
CA VAL A 198 -10.84 -18.29 -11.21
C VAL A 198 -11.19 -17.61 -9.89
N LYS A 199 -12.16 -16.68 -9.87
CA LYS A 199 -12.54 -15.95 -8.66
C LYS A 199 -13.07 -16.85 -7.54
N GLU A 200 -13.74 -17.95 -7.89
CA GLU A 200 -14.27 -18.93 -6.94
C GLU A 200 -13.17 -19.81 -6.34
N ARG A 201 -12.17 -20.20 -7.13
CA ARG A 201 -11.16 -21.20 -6.73
C ARG A 201 -9.81 -20.61 -6.31
N PHE A 202 -9.47 -19.40 -6.77
CA PHE A 202 -8.18 -18.77 -6.55
C PHE A 202 -8.37 -17.45 -5.82
N LYS A 203 -7.80 -17.36 -4.62
CA LYS A 203 -7.84 -16.13 -3.83
C LYS A 203 -6.81 -15.12 -4.35
N PRO A 204 -7.11 -13.81 -4.31
CA PRO A 204 -6.13 -12.78 -4.63
C PRO A 204 -4.90 -12.87 -3.72
N ARG A 205 -3.70 -12.76 -4.31
CA ARG A 205 -2.44 -12.84 -3.56
C ARG A 205 -2.05 -11.45 -3.05
N MET A 206 -2.27 -11.19 -1.77
CA MET A 206 -1.85 -9.93 -1.14
C MET A 206 -0.42 -10.02 -0.60
N LEU A 207 0.31 -8.91 -0.65
CA LEU A 207 1.61 -8.79 0.00
C LEU A 207 1.44 -8.84 1.53
N GLN A 208 2.23 -9.68 2.20
CA GLN A 208 2.18 -9.86 3.66
C GLN A 208 3.13 -8.91 4.40
N LYS A 209 4.32 -8.66 3.83
CA LYS A 209 5.34 -7.78 4.38
C LYS A 209 5.94 -6.93 3.27
N VAL A 210 5.91 -5.62 3.48
CA VAL A 210 6.37 -4.62 2.51
C VAL A 210 7.16 -3.55 3.25
N PHE A 211 8.25 -3.12 2.62
CA PHE A 211 9.01 -1.96 3.06
C PHE A 211 8.58 -0.79 2.20
N ALA A 212 8.26 0.33 2.83
CA ALA A 212 8.00 1.55 2.10
C ALA A 212 9.27 1.92 1.31
N TYR A 213 9.09 2.26 0.04
CA TYR A 213 10.21 2.74 -0.76
C TYR A 213 10.55 4.16 -0.34
N GLN A 214 11.81 4.39 -0.01
CA GLN A 214 12.36 5.72 0.24
C GLN A 214 12.58 6.40 -1.11
N ASP A 215 11.79 7.44 -1.37
CA ASP A 215 11.86 8.16 -2.63
C ASP A 215 13.17 8.94 -2.72
N GLN A 216 13.90 8.77 -3.82
CA GLN A 216 15.24 9.32 -3.95
C GLN A 216 15.21 10.61 -4.78
N ASN A 217 14.51 10.58 -5.92
CA ASN A 217 14.47 11.65 -6.91
C ASN A 217 13.07 11.79 -7.54
N GLY A 218 11.99 11.57 -6.78
CA GLY A 218 10.61 11.69 -7.27
C GLY A 218 10.17 10.53 -8.18
N GLU A 219 10.94 9.44 -8.27
CA GLU A 219 10.54 8.27 -9.05
C GLU A 219 9.33 7.56 -8.45
N LYS A 220 9.13 7.65 -7.13
CA LYS A 220 7.96 7.07 -6.46
C LYS A 220 6.68 7.73 -6.94
N ASP A 221 6.63 9.05 -6.85
CA ASP A 221 5.46 9.83 -7.25
C ASP A 221 5.15 9.64 -8.75
N ARG A 222 6.19 9.64 -9.59
CA ARG A 222 6.04 9.38 -11.03
C ARG A 222 5.53 7.98 -11.33
N LEU A 223 6.04 6.94 -10.66
CA LEU A 223 5.54 5.57 -10.84
C LEU A 223 4.06 5.49 -10.43
N PHE A 224 3.72 6.07 -9.28
CA PHE A 224 2.36 6.04 -8.76
C PHE A 224 1.41 6.75 -9.71
N GLU A 225 1.77 7.94 -10.21
CA GLU A 225 0.99 8.68 -11.20
C GLU A 225 0.79 7.90 -12.50
N TYR A 226 1.87 7.34 -13.07
CA TYR A 226 1.80 6.59 -14.32
C TYR A 226 0.92 5.34 -14.18
N LEU A 227 1.10 4.57 -13.09
CA LEU A 227 0.28 3.40 -12.87
C LEU A 227 -1.16 3.82 -12.54
N ASP A 228 -1.41 4.79 -11.67
CA ASP A 228 -2.78 5.22 -11.33
C ASP A 228 -3.57 5.67 -12.57
N SER A 229 -2.92 6.31 -13.55
CA SER A 229 -3.57 6.72 -14.80
C SER A 229 -4.10 5.55 -15.64
N GLY A 230 -3.52 4.34 -15.49
CA GLY A 230 -3.92 3.14 -16.23
C GLY A 230 -3.64 3.21 -17.74
N LEU A 231 -2.93 4.24 -18.22
CA LEU A 231 -2.73 4.47 -19.65
C LEU A 231 -1.70 3.52 -20.28
N ARG A 232 -0.59 3.26 -19.57
CA ARG A 232 0.50 2.42 -20.06
C ARG A 232 1.18 1.66 -18.92
N PRO A 233 1.72 0.46 -19.19
CA PRO A 233 2.63 -0.22 -18.28
C PRO A 233 3.92 0.59 -18.07
N VAL A 234 4.64 0.29 -16.98
CA VAL A 234 5.86 1.02 -16.62
C VAL A 234 7.08 0.10 -16.59
N ILE A 235 8.19 0.55 -17.16
CA ILE A 235 9.51 -0.05 -17.00
C ILE A 235 10.29 0.72 -15.94
N LEU A 236 10.73 0.04 -14.89
CA LEU A 236 11.73 0.53 -13.95
C LEU A 236 13.12 0.09 -14.44
N ASN A 237 13.92 1.06 -14.87
CA ASN A 237 15.26 0.83 -15.43
C ASN A 237 16.33 1.35 -14.48
N GLY A 238 17.32 0.52 -14.12
CA GLY A 238 18.46 0.96 -13.35
C GLY A 238 19.36 -0.18 -12.88
N PRO A 239 20.47 0.12 -12.21
CA PRO A 239 21.45 -0.87 -11.80
C PRO A 239 20.91 -1.86 -10.75
N THR A 240 21.59 -3.00 -10.57
CA THR A 240 21.12 -4.01 -9.62
C THR A 240 21.13 -3.49 -8.17
N GLY A 241 20.16 -3.95 -7.37
CA GLY A 241 20.08 -3.63 -5.94
C GLY A 241 19.80 -2.16 -5.60
N ASN A 242 19.14 -1.40 -6.48
CA ASN A 242 18.77 0.00 -6.26
C ASN A 242 17.31 0.24 -5.82
N GLY A 243 16.51 -0.82 -5.67
CA GLY A 243 15.15 -0.73 -5.11
C GLY A 243 13.98 -0.78 -6.11
N LYS A 244 14.19 -1.08 -7.41
CA LYS A 244 13.11 -1.24 -8.42
C LYS A 244 11.95 -2.12 -7.93
N THR A 245 12.25 -3.36 -7.51
CA THR A 245 11.24 -4.31 -7.04
C THR A 245 10.59 -3.84 -5.74
N VAL A 246 11.34 -3.17 -4.85
CA VAL A 246 10.79 -2.60 -3.61
C VAL A 246 9.78 -1.52 -3.94
N LEU A 247 10.07 -0.64 -4.90
CA LEU A 247 9.17 0.41 -5.34
C LEU A 247 7.87 -0.17 -5.96
N ALA A 248 7.96 -1.19 -6.81
CA ALA A 248 6.78 -1.86 -7.37
C ALA A 248 5.91 -2.52 -6.28
N ARG A 249 6.54 -3.17 -5.30
CA ARG A 249 5.82 -3.76 -4.14
C ARG A 249 5.20 -2.68 -3.24
N ASP A 250 5.88 -1.56 -3.05
CA ASP A 250 5.33 -0.42 -2.30
C ASP A 250 4.09 0.15 -2.98
N TYR A 251 4.10 0.27 -4.32
CA TYR A 251 2.90 0.65 -5.07
C TYR A 251 1.73 -0.33 -4.84
N ALA A 252 1.95 -1.63 -5.03
CA ALA A 252 0.89 -2.63 -4.81
C ALA A 252 0.34 -2.57 -3.38
N ASN A 253 1.22 -2.42 -2.38
CA ASN A 253 0.84 -2.28 -0.98
C ASN A 253 0.04 -0.99 -0.71
N ALA A 254 0.53 0.14 -1.21
CA ALA A 254 -0.09 1.45 -1.03
C ALA A 254 -1.47 1.55 -1.70
N ARG A 255 -1.70 0.75 -2.76
CA ARG A 255 -2.98 0.68 -3.48
C ARG A 255 -3.84 -0.52 -3.09
N GLY A 256 -3.39 -1.36 -2.16
CA GLY A 256 -4.11 -2.56 -1.75
C GLY A 256 -4.38 -3.52 -2.92
N LEU A 257 -3.46 -3.59 -3.88
CA LEU A 257 -3.60 -4.44 -5.06
C LEU A 257 -3.03 -5.84 -4.78
N PRO A 258 -3.66 -6.90 -5.34
CA PRO A 258 -3.03 -8.20 -5.45
C PRO A 258 -1.69 -8.09 -6.19
N TYR A 259 -0.69 -8.87 -5.78
CA TYR A 259 0.66 -8.84 -6.33
C TYR A 259 1.03 -10.20 -6.90
N TYR A 260 1.34 -10.21 -8.19
CA TYR A 260 1.83 -11.37 -8.92
C TYR A 260 3.14 -10.99 -9.62
N PHE A 261 4.05 -11.94 -9.76
CA PHE A 261 5.31 -11.68 -10.41
C PHE A 261 5.84 -12.92 -11.12
N ASP A 262 6.62 -12.69 -12.16
CA ASP A 262 7.52 -13.68 -12.76
C ASP A 262 8.91 -13.07 -12.89
N THR A 263 9.92 -13.92 -12.94
CA THR A 263 11.30 -13.51 -13.23
C THR A 263 11.63 -13.92 -14.66
N GLY A 264 12.12 -12.96 -15.43
CA GLY A 264 12.55 -13.15 -16.79
C GLY A 264 13.84 -13.95 -16.86
N SER A 265 13.87 -14.87 -17.81
CA SER A 265 15.00 -15.72 -18.11
C SER A 265 14.86 -16.21 -19.55
N SER A 266 15.91 -16.83 -20.10
CA SER A 266 15.83 -17.51 -21.40
C SER A 266 14.80 -18.66 -21.42
N SER A 267 14.45 -19.19 -20.24
CA SER A 267 13.43 -20.23 -20.07
C SER A 267 12.03 -19.68 -19.80
N PHE A 268 11.85 -18.36 -19.70
CA PHE A 268 10.54 -17.75 -19.54
C PHE A 268 9.64 -18.16 -20.71
N ARG A 269 8.38 -18.48 -20.41
CA ARG A 269 7.35 -18.79 -21.40
C ARG A 269 6.09 -18.02 -21.03
N LEU A 270 5.59 -17.21 -21.95
CA LEU A 270 4.35 -16.47 -21.81
C LEU A 270 3.18 -17.41 -21.51
N SER A 271 3.17 -18.60 -22.11
CA SER A 271 2.17 -19.64 -21.80
C SER A 271 2.13 -20.02 -20.31
N THR A 272 3.26 -19.95 -19.58
CA THR A 272 3.25 -20.21 -18.13
C THR A 272 2.70 -19.03 -17.34
N ALA A 273 3.02 -17.80 -17.75
CA ALA A 273 2.46 -16.58 -17.14
C ALA A 273 0.94 -16.48 -17.38
N ILE A 274 0.47 -16.91 -18.54
CA ILE A 274 -0.96 -17.01 -18.89
C ILE A 274 -1.62 -18.17 -18.12
N GLY A 275 -1.01 -19.34 -18.14
CA GLY A 275 -1.56 -20.55 -17.55
C GLY A 275 -1.60 -21.72 -18.53
N LYS A 276 -1.74 -22.92 -17.99
CA LYS A 276 -1.69 -24.16 -18.76
C LYS A 276 -2.64 -25.20 -18.20
N PHE A 277 -3.00 -26.17 -19.04
CA PHE A 277 -3.69 -27.35 -18.56
C PHE A 277 -2.78 -28.17 -17.64
N VAL A 278 -3.32 -28.56 -16.49
CA VAL A 278 -2.68 -29.46 -15.54
C VAL A 278 -3.58 -30.68 -15.31
N PRO A 279 -2.99 -31.86 -15.06
CA PRO A 279 -3.78 -33.02 -14.63
C PRO A 279 -4.50 -32.70 -13.31
N ALA A 280 -5.79 -33.00 -13.23
CA ALA A 280 -6.56 -32.95 -11.99
C ALA A 280 -7.47 -34.19 -11.87
N ALA A 281 -7.97 -34.46 -10.67
CA ALA A 281 -8.75 -35.67 -10.37
C ALA A 281 -10.00 -35.82 -11.25
N GLU A 282 -10.62 -34.70 -11.62
CA GLU A 282 -11.84 -34.66 -12.46
C GLU A 282 -11.54 -34.49 -13.95
N GLY A 283 -10.25 -34.53 -14.33
CA GLY A 283 -9.77 -34.32 -15.69
C GLY A 283 -8.83 -33.11 -15.83
N PRO A 284 -8.19 -32.94 -17.00
CA PRO A 284 -7.30 -31.80 -17.25
C PRO A 284 -8.04 -30.48 -17.02
N THR A 285 -7.52 -29.65 -16.12
CA THR A 285 -8.10 -28.34 -15.78
C THR A 285 -7.11 -27.25 -16.12
N PHE A 286 -7.59 -26.12 -16.66
CA PHE A 286 -6.73 -24.99 -16.92
C PHE A 286 -6.35 -24.31 -15.59
N SER A 287 -5.06 -24.29 -15.26
CA SER A 287 -4.51 -23.59 -14.11
C SER A 287 -4.05 -22.19 -14.54
N PRO A 288 -4.67 -21.11 -14.02
CA PRO A 288 -4.30 -19.75 -14.40
C PRO A 288 -2.88 -19.41 -13.91
N GLY A 289 -2.11 -18.75 -14.77
CA GLY A 289 -0.80 -18.22 -14.42
C GLY A 289 -0.90 -16.85 -13.72
N SER A 290 0.26 -16.35 -13.30
CA SER A 290 0.47 -15.06 -12.63
C SER A 290 -0.15 -13.85 -13.38
N LEU A 291 0.03 -13.77 -14.71
CA LEU A 291 -0.51 -12.69 -15.54
C LEU A 291 -2.04 -12.75 -15.57
N THR A 292 -2.60 -13.95 -15.78
CA THR A 292 -4.05 -14.16 -15.83
C THR A 292 -4.71 -13.88 -14.47
N LEU A 293 -4.08 -14.32 -13.38
CA LEU A 293 -4.55 -14.03 -12.02
C LEU A 293 -4.54 -12.52 -11.75
N ALA A 294 -3.47 -11.81 -12.12
CA ALA A 294 -3.39 -10.36 -11.98
C ALA A 294 -4.47 -9.66 -12.81
N ALA A 295 -4.67 -10.08 -14.07
CA ALA A 295 -5.68 -9.53 -14.96
C ALA A 295 -7.10 -9.74 -14.43
N ILE A 296 -7.42 -10.92 -13.88
CA ILE A 296 -8.76 -11.23 -13.34
C ILE A 296 -9.02 -10.52 -12.01
N HIS A 297 -8.04 -10.47 -11.11
CA HIS A 297 -8.19 -9.89 -9.77
C HIS A 297 -7.93 -8.37 -9.71
N GLY A 298 -7.51 -7.75 -10.81
CA GLY A 298 -7.14 -6.33 -10.81
C GLY A 298 -5.91 -6.06 -9.95
N GLY A 299 -4.87 -6.87 -10.13
CA GLY A 299 -3.61 -6.78 -9.40
C GLY A 299 -2.50 -6.09 -10.17
N LEU A 300 -1.37 -5.87 -9.47
CA LEU A 300 -0.09 -5.56 -10.09
C LEU A 300 0.58 -6.87 -10.52
N TYR A 301 0.88 -6.99 -11.81
CA TYR A 301 1.78 -7.97 -12.36
C TYR A 301 3.18 -7.37 -12.53
N VAL A 302 4.21 -8.01 -11.96
CA VAL A 302 5.60 -7.59 -12.09
C VAL A 302 6.40 -8.60 -12.90
N LEU A 303 6.95 -8.17 -14.03
CA LEU A 303 7.91 -8.95 -14.81
C LEU A 303 9.32 -8.51 -14.45
N GLU A 304 9.93 -9.20 -13.48
CA GLU A 304 11.28 -8.87 -13.02
C GLU A 304 12.34 -9.30 -14.03
N GLU A 305 13.34 -8.46 -14.27
CA GLU A 305 14.45 -8.77 -15.19
C GLU A 305 13.97 -9.14 -16.60
N MET A 306 13.37 -8.19 -17.31
CA MET A 306 12.84 -8.41 -18.66
C MET A 306 13.89 -8.73 -19.75
N PRO A 307 15.13 -8.17 -19.76
CA PRO A 307 16.08 -8.38 -20.87
C PRO A 307 16.39 -9.84 -21.25
N PRO A 308 16.57 -10.78 -20.31
CA PRO A 308 16.89 -12.17 -20.66
C PRO A 308 15.76 -12.96 -21.34
N ILE A 309 14.54 -12.41 -21.39
CA ILE A 309 13.38 -13.08 -21.97
C ILE A 309 13.53 -13.15 -23.51
N PRO A 310 13.24 -14.30 -24.14
CA PRO A 310 13.19 -14.40 -25.59
C PRO A 310 12.24 -13.39 -26.24
N GLN A 311 12.66 -12.79 -27.35
CA GLN A 311 11.92 -11.69 -27.99
C GLN A 311 10.57 -12.11 -28.58
N ASP A 312 10.45 -13.36 -29.03
CA ASP A 312 9.21 -13.99 -29.46
C ASP A 312 8.17 -14.08 -28.34
N GLU A 313 8.60 -14.45 -27.12
CA GLU A 313 7.73 -14.46 -25.93
C GLU A 313 7.24 -13.06 -25.57
N LEU A 314 8.12 -12.05 -25.64
CA LEU A 314 7.74 -10.65 -25.41
C LEU A 314 6.79 -10.11 -26.49
N THR A 315 6.97 -10.54 -27.74
CA THR A 315 6.09 -10.15 -28.85
C THR A 315 4.67 -10.66 -28.64
N GLY A 316 4.51 -11.83 -28.02
CA GLY A 316 3.21 -12.38 -27.65
C GLY A 316 2.42 -11.50 -26.67
N LEU A 317 3.09 -10.62 -25.90
CA LEU A 317 2.42 -9.68 -25.00
C LEU A 317 1.84 -8.45 -25.71
N ASN A 318 2.25 -8.14 -26.95
CA ASN A 318 1.94 -6.86 -27.60
C ASN A 318 0.44 -6.56 -27.66
N MET A 319 -0.38 -7.53 -28.06
CA MET A 319 -1.85 -7.37 -28.13
C MET A 319 -2.42 -7.07 -26.75
N PHE A 320 -2.02 -7.83 -25.73
CA PHE A 320 -2.47 -7.62 -24.36
C PHE A 320 -2.06 -6.26 -23.79
N LEU A 321 -0.85 -5.77 -24.12
CA LEU A 321 -0.38 -4.45 -23.69
C LEU A 321 -1.15 -3.30 -24.38
N GLU A 322 -1.69 -3.52 -25.58
CA GLU A 322 -2.45 -2.52 -26.34
C GLU A 322 -3.93 -2.49 -25.97
N THR A 323 -4.58 -3.65 -25.86
CA THR A 323 -6.03 -3.76 -25.70
C THR A 323 -6.46 -4.15 -24.29
N GLY A 324 -5.54 -4.70 -23.48
CA GLY A 324 -5.89 -5.35 -22.22
C GLY A 324 -6.62 -6.69 -22.39
N GLU A 325 -6.71 -7.21 -23.62
CA GLU A 325 -7.41 -8.46 -23.93
C GLU A 325 -6.44 -9.62 -24.06
N LEU A 326 -6.75 -10.71 -23.38
CA LEU A 326 -5.97 -11.94 -23.36
C LEU A 326 -6.81 -13.09 -23.92
N PRO A 327 -6.51 -13.60 -25.12
CA PRO A 327 -7.18 -14.78 -25.64
C PRO A 327 -6.74 -16.02 -24.85
N LEU A 328 -7.70 -16.84 -24.43
CA LEU A 328 -7.50 -18.01 -23.60
C LEU A 328 -8.26 -19.21 -24.19
N ILE A 329 -7.62 -20.38 -24.16
CA ILE A 329 -8.27 -21.68 -24.42
C ILE A 329 -8.33 -22.42 -23.10
N THR A 330 -9.54 -22.63 -22.58
CA THR A 330 -9.79 -23.21 -21.26
C THR A 330 -10.76 -24.38 -21.37
N GLN A 331 -11.09 -25.02 -20.24
CA GLN A 331 -12.13 -26.06 -20.21
C GLN A 331 -13.52 -25.55 -20.63
N PHE A 332 -13.73 -24.24 -20.73
CA PHE A 332 -14.98 -23.62 -21.19
C PHE A 332 -14.96 -23.24 -22.68
N GLY A 333 -13.88 -23.58 -23.40
CA GLY A 333 -13.67 -23.24 -24.80
C GLY A 333 -12.73 -22.05 -25.00
N HIS A 334 -12.85 -21.40 -26.15
CA HIS A 334 -12.08 -20.20 -26.49
C HIS A 334 -12.80 -18.96 -25.96
N GLU A 335 -12.17 -18.25 -25.02
CA GLU A 335 -12.69 -17.02 -24.41
C GLU A 335 -11.65 -15.91 -24.54
N THR A 336 -12.10 -14.65 -24.59
CA THR A 336 -11.20 -13.49 -24.50
C THR A 336 -11.40 -12.85 -23.14
N LEU A 337 -10.34 -12.80 -22.33
CA LEU A 337 -10.34 -12.17 -21.03
C LEU A 337 -9.95 -10.70 -21.17
N THR A 338 -10.85 -9.80 -20.83
CA THR A 338 -10.51 -8.38 -20.64
C THR A 338 -9.95 -8.17 -19.23
N ALA A 339 -8.75 -7.59 -19.15
CA ALA A 339 -8.11 -7.26 -17.88
C ALA A 339 -9.00 -6.32 -17.05
N HIS A 340 -9.02 -6.56 -15.75
CA HIS A 340 -9.75 -5.73 -14.80
C HIS A 340 -9.25 -4.27 -14.86
N PRO A 341 -10.11 -3.25 -14.69
CA PRO A 341 -9.70 -1.84 -14.77
C PRO A 341 -8.55 -1.42 -13.82
N ASN A 342 -8.34 -2.16 -12.73
CA ASN A 342 -7.24 -1.96 -11.78
C ASN A 342 -5.97 -2.78 -12.10
N PHE A 343 -5.98 -3.60 -13.14
CA PHE A 343 -4.79 -4.34 -13.56
C PHE A 343 -3.66 -3.37 -13.91
N ARG A 344 -2.46 -3.63 -13.40
CA ARG A 344 -1.26 -2.85 -13.69
C ARG A 344 -0.12 -3.79 -14.02
N LEU A 345 0.78 -3.33 -14.88
CA LEU A 345 1.99 -4.07 -15.25
C LEU A 345 3.23 -3.20 -15.03
N VAL A 346 4.20 -3.76 -14.32
CA VAL A 346 5.54 -3.19 -14.15
C VAL A 346 6.57 -4.19 -14.61
N SER A 347 7.51 -3.77 -15.45
CA SER A 347 8.69 -4.57 -15.77
C SER A 347 9.93 -3.95 -15.13
N THR A 348 10.89 -4.76 -14.73
CA THR A 348 12.18 -4.27 -14.22
C THR A 348 13.32 -4.68 -15.16
N GLY A 349 14.38 -3.87 -15.19
CA GLY A 349 15.58 -4.22 -15.96
C GLY A 349 16.75 -3.29 -15.70
N ASN A 350 17.88 -3.67 -16.27
CA ASN A 350 19.08 -2.85 -16.37
C ASN A 350 19.48 -2.82 -17.86
N PHE A 351 18.96 -1.85 -18.62
CA PHE A 351 19.11 -1.83 -20.09
C PHE A 351 20.38 -1.12 -20.59
N HIS A 352 21.20 -0.58 -19.70
CA HIS A 352 22.44 0.14 -20.06
C HIS A 352 23.68 -0.49 -19.41
N SER A 353 23.58 -1.75 -18.99
CA SER A 353 24.71 -2.45 -18.38
C SER A 353 25.50 -3.17 -19.45
N ALA A 354 26.82 -3.25 -19.29
CA ALA A 354 27.64 -4.16 -20.09
C ALA A 354 27.18 -5.63 -19.99
N TYR A 355 26.35 -5.96 -18.99
CA TYR A 355 25.78 -7.27 -18.73
C TYR A 355 24.33 -7.43 -19.22
N THR A 356 23.77 -6.45 -19.94
CA THR A 356 22.43 -6.58 -20.54
C THR A 356 22.46 -7.71 -21.57
N THR A 357 21.70 -8.77 -21.32
CA THR A 357 21.76 -10.00 -22.12
C THR A 357 21.21 -9.83 -23.52
N ASN A 358 20.03 -9.22 -23.66
CA ASN A 358 19.43 -8.91 -24.96
C ASN A 358 18.93 -7.46 -24.96
N GLU A 359 19.12 -6.80 -26.09
CA GLU A 359 18.44 -5.54 -26.37
C GLU A 359 16.96 -5.80 -26.66
N LEU A 360 16.10 -4.91 -26.19
CA LEU A 360 14.65 -5.01 -26.43
C LEU A 360 14.26 -4.25 -27.69
N ASN A 361 13.28 -4.77 -28.42
CA ASN A 361 12.76 -4.12 -29.62
C ASN A 361 12.12 -2.76 -29.28
N ASP A 362 12.43 -1.73 -30.07
CA ASP A 362 11.89 -0.38 -29.93
C ASP A 362 10.36 -0.34 -29.91
N ALA A 363 9.69 -1.16 -30.72
CA ALA A 363 8.24 -1.22 -30.75
C ALA A 363 7.68 -1.70 -29.41
N LEU A 364 8.32 -2.68 -28.76
CA LEU A 364 7.93 -3.12 -27.42
C LEU A 364 8.14 -1.96 -26.42
N LEU A 365 9.30 -1.32 -26.46
CA LEU A 365 9.64 -0.21 -25.54
C LEU A 365 8.66 0.97 -25.66
N GLN A 366 8.16 1.28 -26.86
CA GLN A 366 7.18 2.35 -27.09
C GLN A 366 5.82 2.10 -26.40
N ARG A 367 5.51 0.85 -26.05
CA ARG A 367 4.29 0.48 -25.30
C ARG A 367 4.41 0.76 -23.80
N PHE A 368 5.60 1.08 -23.30
CA PHE A 368 5.86 1.36 -21.89
C PHE A 368 6.20 2.83 -21.65
N SER A 369 5.88 3.30 -20.44
CA SER A 369 6.56 4.47 -19.87
C SER A 369 7.81 3.99 -19.15
N GLN A 370 8.96 4.65 -19.32
CA GLN A 370 10.21 4.23 -18.68
C GLN A 370 10.64 5.23 -17.60
N ILE A 371 10.90 4.73 -16.39
CA ILE A 371 11.47 5.50 -15.28
C ILE A 371 12.89 5.00 -15.04
N LYS A 372 13.86 5.91 -15.16
CA LYS A 372 15.27 5.63 -14.84
C LYS A 372 15.52 5.87 -13.36
N MET A 373 16.14 4.90 -12.70
CA MET A 373 16.47 4.91 -11.29
C MET A 373 17.98 4.82 -11.11
N GLY A 374 18.53 5.71 -10.30
CA GLY A 374 19.94 5.68 -9.87
C GLY A 374 20.13 4.86 -8.60
N TYR A 375 21.34 4.93 -8.05
CA TYR A 375 21.57 4.55 -6.66
C TYR A 375 21.17 5.71 -5.72
N PRO A 376 20.71 5.41 -4.49
CA PRO A 376 20.37 6.44 -3.53
C PRO A 376 21.58 7.28 -3.14
N THR A 377 21.29 8.52 -2.73
CA THR A 377 22.26 9.42 -2.09
C THR A 377 22.76 8.78 -0.78
N ARG A 378 23.83 9.34 -0.20
CA ARG A 378 24.35 8.85 1.09
C ARG A 378 23.28 8.96 2.17
N GLU A 379 22.65 10.12 2.30
CA GLU A 379 21.54 10.37 3.23
C GLU A 379 20.41 9.33 3.07
N ASN A 380 19.89 9.16 1.85
CA ASN A 380 18.86 8.16 1.58
C ASN A 380 19.33 6.72 1.83
N THR A 381 20.62 6.43 1.61
CA THR A 381 21.18 5.10 1.92
C THR A 381 21.17 4.84 3.41
N THR A 382 21.54 5.81 4.24
CA THR A 382 21.48 5.71 5.70
C THR A 382 20.05 5.48 6.18
N ASP A 383 19.10 6.27 5.68
CA ASP A 383 17.67 6.08 5.99
C ASP A 383 17.16 4.70 5.59
N ILE A 384 17.57 4.22 4.41
CA ILE A 384 17.23 2.86 3.95
C ILE A 384 17.80 1.82 4.92
N LEU A 385 19.05 1.94 5.37
CA LEU A 385 19.64 0.99 6.31
C LEU A 385 18.89 0.97 7.65
N LEU A 386 18.60 2.15 8.22
CA LEU A 386 17.83 2.27 9.47
C LEU A 386 16.43 1.65 9.36
N ALA A 387 15.75 1.86 8.22
CA ALA A 387 14.44 1.27 7.96
C ALA A 387 14.50 -0.26 7.75
N ARG A 388 15.62 -0.76 7.20
CA ARG A 388 15.80 -2.18 6.85
C ARG A 388 16.38 -3.01 8.00
N ALA A 389 17.02 -2.37 8.98
CA ALA A 389 17.57 -2.96 10.19
C ALA A 389 17.12 -2.15 11.42
N PRO A 390 15.85 -2.30 11.85
CA PRO A 390 15.33 -1.56 13.00
C PRO A 390 16.15 -1.81 14.26
N GLY A 391 16.54 -0.73 14.94
CA GLY A 391 17.39 -0.77 16.14
C GLY A 391 18.88 -0.53 15.88
N LEU A 392 19.29 -0.44 14.61
CA LEU A 392 20.64 0.00 14.25
C LEU A 392 20.82 1.47 14.62
N ASP A 393 21.94 1.81 15.25
CA ASP A 393 22.28 3.19 15.55
C ASP A 393 22.69 3.96 14.28
N TYR A 394 22.57 5.28 14.35
CA TYR A 394 22.82 6.15 13.22
C TYR A 394 24.29 6.10 12.79
N GLU A 395 25.21 6.07 13.76
CA GLU A 395 26.65 6.07 13.54
C GLU A 395 27.09 4.84 12.75
N THR A 396 26.59 3.65 13.10
CA THR A 396 26.86 2.40 12.38
C THR A 396 26.23 2.43 10.99
N ALA A 397 25.00 2.92 10.84
CA ALA A 397 24.35 3.07 9.53
C ALA A 397 25.11 4.05 8.61
N GLU A 398 25.63 5.14 9.17
CA GLU A 398 26.42 6.14 8.46
C GLU A 398 27.80 5.56 8.06
N LEU A 399 28.44 4.79 8.93
CA LEU A 399 29.68 4.06 8.62
C LEU A 399 29.47 3.11 7.43
N ILE A 400 28.43 2.27 7.48
CA ILE A 400 28.10 1.34 6.39
C ILE A 400 27.86 2.10 5.09
N THR A 401 27.16 3.24 5.17
CA THR A 401 26.89 4.12 4.04
C THR A 401 28.16 4.67 3.42
N LYS A 402 29.09 5.19 4.23
CA LYS A 402 30.36 5.78 3.77
C LYS A 402 31.22 4.73 3.05
N VAL A 403 31.40 3.56 3.67
CA VAL A 403 32.12 2.41 3.08
C VAL A 403 31.48 2.01 1.76
N THR A 404 30.16 1.81 1.74
CA THR A 404 29.40 1.40 0.54
C THR A 404 29.54 2.41 -0.60
N ALA A 405 29.47 3.71 -0.30
CA ALA A 405 29.58 4.75 -1.32
C ALA A 405 30.96 4.76 -1.96
N GLU A 406 32.03 4.65 -1.16
CA GLU A 406 33.40 4.61 -1.67
C GLU A 406 33.68 3.33 -2.46
N MET A 407 33.22 2.17 -1.97
CA MET A 407 33.31 0.91 -2.70
C MET A 407 32.57 0.95 -4.04
N ARG A 408 31.40 1.61 -4.09
CA ARG A 408 30.63 1.77 -5.32
C ARG A 408 31.35 2.64 -6.34
N ASP A 409 31.97 3.74 -5.90
CA ASP A 409 32.75 4.62 -6.77
C ASP A 409 33.98 3.89 -7.34
N GLU A 410 34.67 3.10 -6.52
CA GLU A 410 35.77 2.25 -6.99
C GLU A 410 35.28 1.14 -7.93
N SER A 411 34.14 0.51 -7.65
CA SER A 411 33.59 -0.56 -8.50
C SER A 411 33.23 -0.06 -9.91
N ARG A 412 32.81 1.21 -10.03
CA ARG A 412 32.50 1.82 -11.33
C ARG A 412 33.70 1.90 -12.26
N SER A 413 34.92 2.08 -11.75
CA SER A 413 36.13 2.08 -12.59
C SER A 413 36.44 0.70 -13.18
N PHE A 414 35.77 -0.35 -12.71
CA PHE A 414 35.83 -1.71 -13.22
C PHE A 414 34.56 -2.14 -13.96
N SER A 415 33.68 -1.18 -14.31
CA SER A 415 32.38 -1.44 -14.96
C SER A 415 31.49 -2.40 -14.14
N LYS A 416 31.63 -2.38 -12.81
CA LYS A 416 30.82 -3.18 -11.88
C LYS A 416 29.83 -2.31 -11.12
N ASP A 417 28.64 -2.86 -10.92
CA ASP A 417 27.54 -2.24 -10.16
C ASP A 417 27.54 -2.75 -8.71
N LEU A 418 27.57 -1.84 -7.73
CA LEU A 418 27.46 -2.16 -6.29
C LEU A 418 26.15 -1.61 -5.71
N GLY A 419 25.18 -2.52 -5.56
CA GLY A 419 23.87 -2.25 -5.00
C GLY A 419 23.79 -2.36 -3.47
N LEU A 420 22.61 -2.11 -2.92
CA LEU A 420 22.40 -2.09 -1.47
C LEU A 420 22.11 -3.45 -0.84
N LYS A 421 22.02 -4.55 -1.61
CA LYS A 421 21.70 -5.88 -1.06
C LYS A 421 22.69 -6.31 0.02
N GLY A 422 24.00 -6.28 -0.29
CA GLY A 422 25.07 -6.62 0.65
C GLY A 422 25.13 -5.68 1.87
N PRO A 423 25.18 -4.35 1.69
CA PRO A 423 25.16 -3.41 2.82
C PRO A 423 23.94 -3.54 3.74
N VAL A 424 22.76 -3.80 3.18
CA VAL A 424 21.54 -4.09 3.97
C VAL A 424 21.68 -5.40 4.75
N GLU A 425 22.30 -6.43 4.17
CA GLU A 425 22.58 -7.69 4.87
C GLU A 425 23.56 -7.48 6.03
N VAL A 426 24.62 -6.69 5.84
CA VAL A 426 25.57 -6.31 6.91
C VAL A 426 24.81 -5.68 8.08
N ALA A 427 23.99 -4.65 7.80
CA ALA A 427 23.16 -4.00 8.81
C ALA A 427 22.21 -4.96 9.54
N GLN A 428 21.57 -5.87 8.80
CA GLN A 428 20.65 -6.86 9.37
C GLN A 428 21.36 -7.90 10.24
N ARG A 429 22.58 -8.31 9.87
CA ARG A 429 23.39 -9.25 10.64
C ARG A 429 23.87 -8.65 11.96
N ILE A 430 24.29 -7.39 11.94
CA ILE A 430 24.59 -6.64 13.18
C ILE A 430 23.38 -6.67 14.12
N MET A 431 22.18 -6.37 13.60
CA MET A 431 20.96 -6.38 14.39
C MET A 431 20.49 -7.76 14.86
N SER A 432 20.98 -8.83 14.23
CA SER A 432 20.74 -10.19 14.71
C SER A 432 21.63 -10.61 15.88
N GLY A 433 22.59 -9.76 16.30
CA GLY A 433 23.54 -10.05 17.36
C GLY A 433 24.67 -10.99 16.92
N THR A 434 25.09 -10.90 15.66
CA THR A 434 26.19 -11.73 15.14
C THR A 434 27.52 -11.41 15.84
N GLU A 435 28.34 -12.44 16.07
CA GLU A 435 29.72 -12.30 16.55
C GLU A 435 30.73 -12.15 15.40
N ILE A 436 30.27 -12.22 14.15
CA ILE A 436 31.14 -12.06 12.97
C ILE A 436 31.65 -10.61 12.92
N PRO A 437 32.97 -10.38 12.82
CA PRO A 437 33.53 -9.04 12.71
C PRO A 437 32.97 -8.25 11.53
N LEU A 438 32.83 -6.93 11.68
CA LEU A 438 32.27 -6.06 10.65
C LEU A 438 33.04 -6.17 9.32
N ARG A 439 34.38 -6.26 9.37
CA ARG A 439 35.23 -6.60 8.23
C ARG A 439 34.74 -7.81 7.44
N SER A 440 34.55 -8.92 8.14
CA SER A 440 34.16 -10.20 7.54
C SER A 440 32.76 -10.11 6.95
N LEU A 441 31.84 -9.40 7.62
CA LEU A 441 30.51 -9.12 7.06
C LEU A 441 30.58 -8.37 5.73
N PHE A 442 31.41 -7.32 5.63
CA PHE A 442 31.61 -6.60 4.37
C PHE A 442 32.30 -7.46 3.31
N GLU A 443 33.34 -8.19 3.70
CA GLU A 443 34.08 -9.05 2.79
C GLU A 443 33.14 -10.11 2.18
N GLU A 444 32.36 -10.79 3.01
CA GLU A 444 31.47 -11.89 2.59
C GLU A 444 30.21 -11.40 1.86
N SER A 445 29.57 -10.31 2.31
CA SER A 445 28.30 -9.84 1.75
C SER A 445 28.44 -8.78 0.64
N VAL A 446 29.61 -8.13 0.51
CA VAL A 446 29.82 -7.02 -0.44
C VAL A 446 31.01 -7.26 -1.36
N VAL A 447 32.19 -7.54 -0.81
CA VAL A 447 33.43 -7.64 -1.60
C VAL A 447 33.44 -8.92 -2.43
N ASN A 448 33.36 -10.09 -1.80
CA ASN A 448 33.45 -11.38 -2.47
C ASN A 448 32.45 -11.50 -3.64
N PRO A 449 31.15 -11.17 -3.49
CA PRO A 449 30.18 -11.29 -4.58
C PRO A 449 30.51 -10.47 -5.84
N ILE A 450 31.10 -9.28 -5.69
CA ILE A 450 31.41 -8.41 -6.83
C ILE A 450 32.76 -8.76 -7.47
N THR A 451 33.64 -9.43 -6.72
CA THR A 451 35.01 -9.76 -7.14
C THR A 451 35.22 -11.23 -7.52
N THR A 452 34.20 -12.10 -7.40
CA THR A 452 34.29 -13.55 -7.66
C THR A 452 34.92 -13.91 -9.01
N TYR A 453 34.57 -13.17 -10.06
CA TYR A 453 35.01 -13.43 -11.43
C TYR A 453 36.01 -12.37 -11.93
N GLU A 454 36.81 -11.79 -11.05
CA GLU A 454 37.96 -10.99 -11.48
C GLU A 454 38.93 -11.88 -12.25
N ASN A 455 39.06 -11.63 -13.55
CA ASN A 455 40.13 -12.23 -14.33
C ASN A 455 41.44 -11.49 -14.01
N ASP A 456 42.54 -12.22 -13.89
CA ASP A 456 43.89 -11.71 -13.59
C ASP A 456 44.47 -10.70 -14.61
N VAL A 457 43.68 -10.26 -15.60
CA VAL A 457 44.14 -9.43 -16.71
C VAL A 457 44.08 -7.96 -16.33
N ASP A 458 45.12 -7.58 -15.59
CA ASP A 458 45.90 -6.35 -15.67
C ASP A 458 45.27 -5.19 -16.48
N SER A 459 44.47 -4.38 -15.80
CA SER A 459 43.91 -3.11 -16.32
C SER A 459 44.62 -1.91 -15.68
N GLY A 460 45.93 -1.99 -15.43
CA GLY A 460 46.75 -0.86 -14.90
C GLY A 460 46.36 -0.30 -13.52
N ASN A 461 45.20 -0.73 -12.98
CA ASN A 461 44.58 -0.25 -11.76
C ASN A 461 44.71 -1.26 -10.60
N GLY A 462 45.28 -2.44 -10.81
CA GLY A 462 45.34 -3.53 -9.82
C GLY A 462 43.99 -4.26 -9.66
N ARG A 463 43.93 -5.24 -8.74
CA ARG A 463 42.73 -6.05 -8.47
C ARG A 463 41.67 -5.25 -7.70
N LEU A 464 40.41 -5.29 -8.14
CA LEU A 464 39.31 -4.58 -7.48
C LEU A 464 39.12 -5.12 -6.06
N HIS A 465 39.22 -6.44 -5.85
CA HIS A 465 39.24 -7.04 -4.52
C HIS A 465 40.23 -6.38 -3.56
N SER A 466 41.50 -6.27 -3.96
CA SER A 466 42.54 -5.64 -3.13
C SER A 466 42.22 -4.18 -2.81
N LYS A 467 41.55 -3.46 -3.72
CA LYS A 467 41.14 -2.08 -3.49
C LYS A 467 39.96 -1.97 -2.54
N LEU A 468 38.94 -2.81 -2.69
CA LEU A 468 37.80 -2.84 -1.78
C LEU A 468 38.23 -3.21 -0.36
N MET A 469 39.17 -4.15 -0.20
CA MET A 469 39.74 -4.47 1.11
C MET A 469 40.50 -3.30 1.74
N LYS A 470 41.26 -2.53 0.95
CA LYS A 470 41.92 -1.29 1.43
C LYS A 470 40.91 -0.23 1.88
N ILE A 471 39.73 -0.17 1.27
CA ILE A 471 38.64 0.71 1.74
C ILE A 471 38.20 0.26 3.14
N LEU A 472 38.05 -1.04 3.40
CA LEU A 472 37.73 -1.52 4.76
C LEU A 472 38.81 -1.13 5.77
N ASP A 473 40.09 -1.32 5.42
CA ASP A 473 41.23 -0.89 6.27
C ASP A 473 41.17 0.61 6.60
N LYS A 474 40.85 1.46 5.61
CA LYS A 474 40.75 2.90 5.76
C LYS A 474 39.67 3.32 6.78
N TYR A 475 38.56 2.62 6.82
CA TYR A 475 37.45 2.92 7.74
C TYR A 475 37.58 2.20 9.09
N GLY A 476 38.67 1.45 9.33
CA GLY A 476 38.85 0.68 10.56
C GLY A 476 37.83 -0.44 10.73
N VAL A 477 37.35 -0.97 9.60
CA VAL A 477 36.29 -1.99 9.54
C VAL A 477 36.85 -3.40 9.57
#